data_AF-A0A7I7SNB4-F1
#
_entry.id   AF-A0A7I7SNB4-F1
#
_cell.length_a   1.000
_cell.length_b   1.000
_cell.length_c   1.000
_cell.angle_alpha   90.00
_cell.angle_beta   90.00
_cell.angle_gamma   90.00
#
_symmetry.space_group_name_H-M   'P 1'
#
loop_
_entity.id
_entity.type
_entity.pdbx_description
1 polymer ?
#
loop_
_entity_poly.entity_id
_entity_poly.type
_entity_poly.pdbx_seq_one_letter_code
_entity_poly.pdbx_strand_id
1 'polypeptide(L)'
;MTEVLPLLYLHGLSTSDFGPALEQFLGSGAGLSATTITRLTSQWQDEAKTFQDRDLSNTDYVYLWVDGIHLKVRLEQEKLCLLVMIGVRSDGRKELVALTDGYLDLGKS
;
A
#
# COMPACT_ATOMS: atom_id res chain seq x y z
N MET A 1 20.21 -2.07 1.88
CA MET A 1 19.79 -0.81 2.55
C MET A 1 18.41 -0.31 2.06
N THR A 2 17.98 -0.64 0.84
CA THR A 2 16.68 -0.23 0.26
C THR A 2 15.46 -0.97 0.82
N GLU A 3 15.66 -2.14 1.45
CA GLU A 3 14.57 -2.96 2.02
C GLU A 3 14.04 -2.49 3.39
N VAL A 4 14.67 -1.50 4.02
CA VAL A 4 14.27 -1.01 5.35
C VAL A 4 13.10 -0.02 5.25
N LEU A 5 12.98 0.65 4.11
CA LEU A 5 11.97 1.67 3.85
C LEU A 5 10.53 1.13 3.71
N PRO A 6 10.29 -0.01 3.01
CA PRO A 6 8.98 -0.66 3.04
C PRO A 6 8.56 -1.07 4.45
N LEU A 7 9.50 -1.51 5.31
CA LEU A 7 9.23 -1.85 6.71
C LEU A 7 8.84 -0.62 7.53
N LEU A 8 9.47 0.53 7.30
CA LEU A 8 9.14 1.79 7.98
C LEU A 8 7.78 2.34 7.55
N TYR A 9 7.42 2.23 6.27
CA TYR A 9 6.09 2.60 5.78
C TYR A 9 5.01 1.63 6.29
N LEU A 10 5.31 0.33 6.36
CA LEU A 10 4.43 -0.69 6.94
C LEU A 10 4.18 -0.47 8.44
N HIS A 11 5.13 0.13 9.14
CA HIS A 11 4.98 0.56 10.54
C HIS A 11 4.17 1.85 10.72
N GLY A 12 3.63 2.45 9.65
CA GLY A 12 2.70 3.57 9.73
C GLY A 12 3.35 4.90 10.10
N LEU A 13 4.65 5.04 9.86
CA LEU A 13 5.36 6.30 10.08
C LEU A 13 4.92 7.33 9.05
N SER A 14 4.55 8.53 9.52
CA SER A 14 4.33 9.65 8.61
C SER A 14 5.65 10.04 7.93
N THR A 15 5.61 10.70 6.77
CA THR A 15 6.82 11.16 6.06
C THR A 15 7.80 11.95 6.96
N SER A 16 7.29 12.69 7.95
CA SER A 16 8.10 13.40 8.95
C SER A 16 8.75 12.51 10.01
N ASP A 17 8.20 11.33 10.26
CA ASP A 17 8.72 10.38 11.26
C ASP A 17 9.77 9.42 10.69
N PHE A 18 10.01 9.46 9.37
CA PHE A 18 11.03 8.63 8.72
C PHE A 18 12.44 8.92 9.24
N GLY A 19 12.81 10.20 9.36
CA GLY A 19 14.15 10.60 9.83
C GLY A 19 14.50 10.03 11.21
N PRO A 20 13.67 10.31 12.25
CA PRO A 20 13.86 9.76 13.60
C PRO A 20 13.86 8.23 13.67
N ALA A 21 12.99 7.56 12.90
CA ALA A 21 12.94 6.10 12.88
C ALA A 21 14.18 5.48 12.20
N LEU A 22 14.66 6.08 11.12
CA LEU A 22 15.88 5.65 10.44
C LEU A 22 17.13 5.84 11.31
N GLU A 23 17.21 6.92 12.07
CA GLU A 23 18.29 7.15 13.03
C GLU A 23 18.31 6.08 14.14
N GLN A 24 17.14 5.67 14.66
CA GLN A 24 17.04 4.59 15.64
C GLN A 24 17.44 3.22 15.07
N PHE A 25 17.12 2.93 13.81
CA PHE A 25 17.45 1.64 13.18
C PHE A 25 18.89 1.55 12.65
N LEU A 26 19.48 2.67 12.20
CA LEU A 26 20.78 2.70 11.50
C LEU A 26 21.94 3.27 12.32
N GLY A 27 21.69 3.80 13.52
CA GLY A 27 22.72 4.04 14.55
C GLY A 27 23.68 5.21 14.31
N SER A 28 23.55 5.98 13.23
CA SER A 28 24.24 7.26 13.05
C SER A 28 23.54 8.10 11.97
N GLY A 29 23.68 9.44 12.05
CA GLY A 29 22.96 10.46 11.27
C GLY A 29 23.09 10.45 9.74
N ALA A 30 23.44 9.31 9.14
CA ALA A 30 23.19 9.01 7.74
C ALA A 30 21.69 8.66 7.56
N GLY A 31 20.80 9.60 7.91
CA GLY A 31 19.41 9.54 7.48
C GLY A 31 19.37 9.43 5.96
N LEU A 32 18.38 8.71 5.43
CA LEU A 32 18.14 8.71 3.98
C LEU A 32 17.89 10.15 3.54
N SER A 33 18.71 10.67 2.62
CA SER A 33 18.53 12.03 2.12
C SER A 33 17.11 12.25 1.60
N ALA A 34 16.59 13.48 1.69
CA ALA A 34 15.27 13.81 1.14
C ALA A 34 15.14 13.40 -0.34
N THR A 35 16.23 13.49 -1.10
CA THR A 35 16.33 13.02 -2.48
C THR A 35 16.16 11.51 -2.59
N THR A 36 16.75 10.74 -1.67
CA THR A 36 16.59 9.28 -1.63
C THR A 36 15.15 8.89 -1.30
N ILE A 37 14.53 9.55 -0.32
CA ILE A 37 13.12 9.32 0.06
C ILE A 37 12.20 9.60 -1.14
N THR A 38 12.37 10.77 -1.77
CA THR A 38 11.55 11.16 -2.94
C THR A 38 11.67 10.17 -4.09
N ARG A 39 12.89 9.73 -4.41
CA ARG A 39 13.14 8.74 -5.48
C ARG A 39 12.44 7.41 -5.20
N LEU A 40 12.49 6.94 -3.95
CA LEU A 40 11.86 5.68 -3.55
C LEU A 40 10.35 5.76 -3.56
N THR A 41 9.77 6.85 -3.05
CA THR A 41 8.33 7.07 -3.12
C THR A 41 7.84 7.08 -4.56
N SER A 42 8.55 7.75 -5.48
CA SER A 42 8.21 7.76 -6.91
C SER A 42 8.26 6.34 -7.49
N GLN A 43 9.32 5.59 -7.21
CA GLN A 43 9.46 4.22 -7.69
C GLN A 43 8.30 3.34 -7.22
N TRP A 44 7.88 3.45 -5.95
CA TRP A 44 6.75 2.68 -5.44
C TRP A 44 5.40 3.11 -6.01
N GLN A 45 5.23 4.40 -6.34
CA GLN A 45 4.03 4.85 -7.05
C GLN A 45 3.96 4.22 -8.44
N ASP A 46 5.10 4.13 -9.14
CA ASP A 46 5.19 3.46 -10.44
C ASP A 46 4.92 1.94 -10.32
N GLU A 47 5.46 1.29 -9.28
CA GLU A 47 5.20 -0.13 -8.98
C GLU A 47 3.73 -0.37 -8.63
N ALA A 48 3.11 0.51 -7.84
CA ALA A 48 1.70 0.43 -7.48
C ALA A 48 0.80 0.60 -8.72
N LYS A 49 1.13 1.55 -9.60
CA LYS A 49 0.43 1.74 -10.87
C LYS A 49 0.58 0.53 -11.77
N THR A 50 1.80 0.00 -11.90
CA THR A 50 2.07 -1.22 -12.68
C THR A 50 1.29 -2.40 -12.14
N PHE A 51 1.17 -2.53 -10.82
CA PHE A 51 0.36 -3.55 -10.18
C PHE A 51 -1.13 -3.37 -10.50
N GLN A 52 -1.66 -2.14 -10.44
CA GLN A 52 -3.07 -1.85 -10.75
C GLN A 52 -3.42 -2.08 -12.22
N ASP A 53 -2.51 -1.75 -13.14
CA ASP A 53 -2.71 -1.87 -14.59
C ASP A 53 -2.36 -3.25 -15.17
N ARG A 54 -1.93 -4.21 -14.33
CA ARG A 54 -1.47 -5.52 -14.80
C ARG A 54 -2.62 -6.32 -15.41
N ASP A 55 -2.30 -7.05 -16.48
CA ASP A 55 -3.26 -7.94 -17.12
C ASP A 55 -3.53 -9.18 -16.24
N LEU A 56 -4.82 -9.45 -16.04
CA LEU A 56 -5.32 -10.58 -15.26
C LEU A 56 -5.99 -11.65 -16.15
N SER A 57 -6.09 -11.44 -17.46
CA SER A 57 -6.85 -12.33 -18.37
C SER A 57 -6.32 -13.75 -18.41
N ASN A 58 -5.04 -13.94 -18.08
CA ASN A 58 -4.35 -15.24 -18.08
C ASN A 58 -4.34 -15.90 -16.69
N THR A 59 -5.13 -15.39 -15.75
CA THR A 59 -5.22 -15.92 -14.39
C THR A 59 -6.60 -16.48 -14.10
N ASP A 60 -6.68 -17.80 -13.98
CA ASP A 60 -7.89 -18.49 -13.55
C ASP A 60 -8.06 -18.41 -12.03
N TYR A 61 -8.88 -17.46 -11.57
CA TYR A 61 -9.30 -17.39 -10.17
C TYR A 61 -10.47 -18.33 -9.89
N VAL A 62 -10.26 -19.31 -9.03
CA VAL A 62 -11.31 -20.24 -8.57
C VAL A 62 -12.12 -19.67 -7.39
N TYR A 63 -11.55 -18.72 -6.66
CA TYR A 63 -12.22 -17.95 -5.61
C TYR A 63 -11.75 -16.50 -5.61
N LEU A 64 -12.65 -15.58 -5.29
CA LEU A 64 -12.36 -14.16 -5.05
C LEU A 64 -13.10 -13.71 -3.78
N TRP A 65 -12.39 -13.00 -2.91
CA TRP A 65 -12.96 -12.26 -1.79
C TRP A 65 -12.71 -10.78 -1.97
N VAL A 66 -13.72 -9.98 -1.64
CA VAL A 66 -13.66 -8.53 -1.65
C VAL A 66 -14.07 -8.06 -0.26
N ASP A 67 -13.25 -7.23 0.38
CA ASP A 67 -13.51 -6.70 1.72
C ASP A 67 -13.12 -5.21 1.81
N GLY A 68 -13.76 -4.48 2.73
CA GLY A 68 -13.54 -3.07 2.98
C GLY A 68 -12.81 -2.83 4.30
N ILE A 69 -11.55 -2.38 4.24
CA ILE A 69 -10.76 -2.01 5.40
C ILE A 69 -10.98 -0.53 5.72
N HIS A 70 -11.65 -0.27 6.84
CA HIS A 70 -11.93 1.10 7.28
C HIS A 70 -10.70 1.70 7.96
N LEU A 71 -10.13 2.75 7.37
CA LEU A 71 -8.98 3.43 7.95
C LEU A 71 -9.44 4.61 8.82
N LYS A 72 -8.89 4.69 10.04
CA LYS A 72 -9.09 5.84 10.93
C LYS A 72 -8.06 6.91 10.63
N VAL A 73 -8.13 7.52 9.44
CA VAL A 73 -7.28 8.66 9.07
C VAL A 73 -8.05 9.96 9.26
N ARG A 74 -7.42 10.98 9.86
CA ARG A 74 -8.00 12.33 9.93
C ARG A 74 -7.75 13.03 8.59
N LEU A 75 -8.61 12.79 7.61
CA LEU A 75 -8.69 13.59 6.39
C LEU A 75 -9.91 14.52 6.50
N GLU A 76 -9.83 15.72 5.93
CA GLU A 76 -10.93 16.71 5.99
C GLU A 76 -12.20 16.27 5.25
N GLN A 77 -12.10 15.27 4.34
CA GLN A 77 -13.23 14.65 3.68
C GLN A 77 -13.22 13.13 3.87
N GLU A 78 -14.39 12.64 4.30
CA GLU A 78 -14.93 11.27 4.37
C GLU A 78 -14.07 10.11 4.90
N LYS A 79 -14.75 9.14 5.52
CA LYS A 79 -14.13 7.93 6.07
C LYS A 79 -13.50 7.14 4.92
N LEU A 80 -12.18 7.13 4.85
CA LEU A 80 -11.46 6.37 3.83
C LEU A 80 -11.64 4.86 4.09
N CYS A 81 -12.25 4.17 3.13
CA CYS A 81 -12.34 2.71 3.09
C CYS A 81 -11.37 2.22 2.02
N LEU A 82 -10.54 1.23 2.31
CA LEU A 82 -9.76 0.54 1.29
C LEU A 82 -10.49 -0.72 0.87
N LEU A 83 -10.83 -0.81 -0.41
CA LEU A 83 -11.35 -2.03 -1.00
C LEU A 83 -10.18 -2.96 -1.34
N VAL A 84 -10.18 -4.16 -0.76
CA VAL A 84 -9.15 -5.17 -0.95
C VAL A 84 -9.76 -6.38 -1.61
N MET A 85 -9.12 -6.87 -2.67
CA MET A 85 -9.53 -8.10 -3.36
C MET A 85 -8.43 -9.16 -3.29
N ILE A 86 -8.76 -10.33 -2.75
CA ILE A 86 -7.86 -11.49 -2.67
C ILE A 86 -8.42 -12.62 -3.54
N GLY A 87 -7.59 -13.19 -4.41
CA GLY A 87 -7.95 -14.28 -5.31
C GLY A 87 -7.20 -15.55 -4.97
N VAL A 88 -7.81 -16.70 -5.28
CA VAL A 88 -7.14 -18.02 -5.28
C VAL A 88 -7.07 -18.52 -6.70
N ARG A 89 -5.88 -18.86 -7.17
CA ARG A 89 -5.68 -19.46 -8.48
C ARG A 89 -6.03 -20.95 -8.48
N SER A 90 -6.17 -21.54 -9.67
CA SER A 90 -6.41 -22.98 -9.83
C SER A 90 -5.33 -23.88 -9.20
N ASP A 91 -4.10 -23.38 -9.02
CA ASP A 91 -3.02 -24.07 -8.30
C ASP A 91 -3.12 -23.95 -6.76
N GLY A 92 -4.16 -23.28 -6.25
CA GLY A 92 -4.39 -23.05 -4.83
C GLY A 92 -3.65 -21.84 -4.24
N ARG A 93 -2.87 -21.11 -5.04
CA ARG A 93 -2.13 -19.92 -4.57
C ARG A 93 -3.07 -18.76 -4.34
N LYS A 94 -2.94 -18.13 -3.17
CA LYS A 94 -3.63 -16.88 -2.85
C LYS A 94 -2.79 -15.69 -3.26
N GLU A 95 -3.40 -14.66 -3.83
CA GLU A 95 -2.72 -13.42 -4.17
C GLU A 95 -3.62 -12.20 -4.01
N LEU A 96 -3.00 -11.05 -3.74
CA LEU A 96 -3.68 -9.75 -3.82
C LEU A 96 -3.98 -9.46 -5.28
N VAL A 97 -5.26 -9.33 -5.61
CA VAL A 97 -5.71 -9.06 -6.97
C VAL A 97 -5.77 -7.56 -7.21
N ALA A 98 -6.46 -6.84 -6.33
CA ALA A 98 -6.58 -5.39 -6.43
C ALA A 98 -6.65 -4.74 -5.04
N LEU A 99 -6.22 -3.48 -4.99
CA LEU A 99 -6.35 -2.58 -3.86
C LEU A 99 -6.71 -1.20 -4.41
N THR A 100 -7.82 -0.63 -3.95
CA THR A 100 -8.24 0.73 -4.31
C THR A 100 -8.86 1.43 -3.12
N ASP A 101 -8.82 2.76 -3.13
CA ASP A 101 -9.72 3.55 -2.31
C ASP A 101 -11.17 3.28 -2.72
N GLY A 102 -11.99 2.91 -1.75
CA GLY A 102 -13.41 2.74 -1.89
C GLY A 102 -14.12 4.02 -1.43
N TYR A 103 -14.93 4.60 -2.31
CA TYR A 103 -15.93 5.58 -1.93
C TYR A 103 -17.19 4.85 -1.45
N LEU A 104 -17.58 5.05 -0.20
CA LEU A 104 -18.82 4.47 0.33
C LEU A 104 -19.98 5.39 -0.05
N ASP A 105 -20.56 5.19 -1.24
CA ASP A 105 -21.79 5.86 -1.61
C ASP A 105 -22.93 5.20 -0.80
N LEU A 106 -23.23 5.74 0.38
CA LEU A 106 -24.40 5.35 1.15
C LEU A 106 -25.64 5.83 0.39
N GLY A 107 -26.05 5.05 -0.61
CA GLY A 107 -27.34 5.16 -1.23
C GLY A 107 -28.39 5.14 -0.11
N LYS A 108 -28.98 6.31 0.15
CA LYS A 108 -30.19 6.42 0.94
C LYS A 108 -31.28 5.65 0.19
N SER A 109 -31.48 4.39 0.57
CA SER A 109 -32.73 3.68 0.31
C SER A 109 -33.76 4.05 1.36
#